data_AF-E1ZIP5-F1
#
_entry.id   AF-E1ZIP5-F1
#
_cell.length_a   1.000
_cell.length_b   1.000
_cell.length_c   1.000
_cell.angle_alpha   90.00
_cell.angle_beta   90.00
_cell.angle_gamma   90.00
#
_symmetry.space_group_name_H-M   'P 1'
#
loop_
_entity.id
_entity.type
_entity.pdbx_description
1 polymer ?
#
loop_
_entity_poly.entity_id
_entity_poly.type
_entity_poly.pdbx_seq_one_letter_code
_entity_poly.pdbx_strand_id
1 'polypeptide(L)'
;MRCRCAAALAAALLLALSASTHAAVVAPATPVTPPQLRYDGPEGPGVIYAPTDAYAQLVRQLTAGLAVTADAFLKDQELPDDGVVIASAPPANVTVDQVKQALGTIMAAVSAEASARSSLGDPAVFPYNDGTGRVALYRFPRRRARGTCIFVHGCKHDPHSWFYKSKKCPRCTGLPEEVSHSKQCLARGYAVLALMSLDRRYRFRCFSSSGGPGSNDHPSARDLVTNWMNTFNMMGKAKFIFGVSSGASFAVKFPMTMWMDGVVSEVNMPWEKAWGATDGRGNLKVRFPPTAFYMMQRDDQTRRQIEQATYILNRNGVPAEYVYVPARPVHRTWLAQRSVYINKQQSAQIWQALVKARVIDRRGNVLYDVRTNRKWVNQLLKAVPWLKQNDPFYNLVSDESQIWQELNLAWAWHEIVSDYVRATLAWLENPRRSNLNALVRKYNVRDNIACLTEKREGCRGRG
;
A
#
# COMPACT_ATOMS: atom_id res chain seq x y z
N MET A 1 -11.13 -32.74 39.04
CA MET A 1 -11.29 -31.40 38.41
C MET A 1 -10.56 -31.20 37.07
N ARG A 2 -9.69 -32.10 36.59
CA ARG A 2 -8.91 -31.92 35.32
C ARG A 2 -9.63 -32.33 34.02
N CYS A 3 -10.81 -32.95 34.10
CA CYS A 3 -11.51 -33.50 32.91
C CYS A 3 -12.53 -32.56 32.25
N ARG A 4 -12.87 -31.41 32.86
CA ARG A 4 -13.90 -30.50 32.32
C ARG A 4 -13.40 -29.49 31.29
N CYS A 5 -12.12 -29.13 31.30
CA CYS A 5 -11.56 -28.19 30.31
C CYS A 5 -11.33 -28.82 28.93
N ALA A 6 -10.96 -30.11 28.86
CA ALA A 6 -10.73 -30.80 27.59
C ALA A 6 -12.05 -30.98 26.79
N ALA A 7 -13.13 -31.35 27.47
CA ALA A 7 -14.46 -31.49 26.86
C ALA A 7 -15.02 -30.14 26.35
N ALA A 8 -14.79 -29.04 27.08
CA ALA A 8 -15.20 -27.70 26.65
C ALA A 8 -14.42 -27.21 25.42
N LEU A 9 -13.16 -27.61 25.29
CA LEU A 9 -12.29 -27.25 24.17
C LEU A 9 -12.67 -28.04 22.89
N ALA A 10 -12.92 -29.35 23.03
CA ALA A 10 -13.42 -30.20 21.95
C ALA A 10 -14.81 -29.73 21.47
N ALA A 11 -15.72 -29.39 22.40
CA ALA A 11 -17.03 -28.83 22.08
C ALA A 11 -16.93 -27.46 21.37
N ALA A 12 -15.98 -26.60 21.75
CA ALA A 12 -15.76 -25.32 21.09
C ALA A 12 -15.18 -25.48 19.67
N LEU A 13 -14.29 -26.48 19.45
CA LEU A 13 -13.80 -26.83 18.11
C LEU A 13 -14.91 -27.43 17.23
N LEU A 14 -15.74 -28.33 17.77
CA LEU A 14 -16.91 -28.90 17.09
C LEU A 14 -18.01 -27.86 16.80
N LEU A 15 -18.19 -26.86 17.68
CA LEU A 15 -19.09 -25.72 17.45
C LEU A 15 -18.55 -24.74 16.41
N ALA A 16 -17.23 -24.52 16.36
CA ALA A 16 -16.60 -23.70 15.32
C ALA A 16 -16.64 -24.35 13.94
N LEU A 17 -16.64 -25.69 13.88
CA LEU A 17 -16.80 -26.50 12.67
C LEU A 17 -18.27 -26.67 12.23
N SER A 18 -19.23 -26.68 13.17
CA SER A 18 -20.67 -26.84 12.86
C SER A 18 -21.40 -25.51 12.63
N ALA A 19 -20.88 -24.37 13.11
CA ALA A 19 -21.46 -23.05 12.89
C ALA A 19 -21.24 -22.48 11.47
N SER A 20 -20.69 -23.27 10.55
CA SER A 20 -20.39 -22.87 9.16
C SER A 20 -21.05 -23.79 8.13
N THR A 21 -22.28 -24.25 8.36
CA THR A 21 -23.07 -24.96 7.33
C THR A 21 -23.41 -24.09 6.11
N HIS A 22 -23.00 -22.81 6.06
CA HIS A 22 -23.19 -21.94 4.89
C HIS A 22 -21.90 -21.21 4.42
N ALA A 23 -20.72 -21.68 4.82
CA ALA A 23 -19.44 -21.16 4.31
C ALA A 23 -18.50 -22.27 3.85
N ALA A 24 -19.02 -23.21 3.06
CA ALA A 24 -18.21 -24.00 2.14
C ALA A 24 -17.71 -23.08 1.01
N VAL A 25 -16.79 -22.16 1.32
CA VAL A 25 -15.87 -21.64 0.31
C VAL A 25 -14.62 -22.48 0.43
N VAL A 26 -14.59 -23.54 -0.38
CA VAL A 26 -13.42 -24.35 -0.68
C VAL A 26 -12.29 -23.41 -1.10
N ALA A 27 -11.42 -23.05 -0.15
CA ALA A 27 -10.09 -22.59 -0.48
C ALA A 27 -9.32 -23.83 -0.96
N PRO A 28 -8.66 -23.81 -2.13
CA PRO A 28 -7.94 -24.99 -2.61
C PRO A 28 -6.90 -25.40 -1.56
N ALA A 29 -6.98 -26.68 -1.20
CA ALA A 29 -6.13 -27.40 -0.29
C ALA A 29 -4.64 -27.16 -0.63
N THR A 30 -4.01 -26.27 0.13
CA THR A 30 -2.55 -26.12 0.16
C THR A 30 -2.13 -26.07 1.61
N PRO A 31 -0.96 -26.66 1.97
CA PRO A 31 -0.52 -26.73 3.35
C PRO A 31 -0.56 -25.34 3.99
N VAL A 32 -1.34 -25.20 5.06
CA VAL A 32 -1.38 -23.97 5.84
C VAL A 32 -0.04 -23.87 6.56
N THR A 33 0.86 -23.06 6.01
CA THR A 33 2.09 -22.68 6.71
C THR A 33 1.67 -22.11 8.07
N PRO A 34 2.19 -22.63 9.20
CA PRO A 34 1.82 -22.14 10.52
C PRO A 34 2.13 -20.63 10.62
N PRO A 35 1.22 -19.80 11.17
CA PRO A 35 1.50 -18.39 11.42
C PRO A 35 2.80 -18.23 12.23
N GLN A 36 3.64 -17.28 11.81
CA GLN A 36 4.88 -16.97 12.54
C GLN A 36 4.54 -16.20 13.81
N LEU A 37 5.05 -16.63 14.96
CA LEU A 37 4.81 -15.91 16.22
C LEU A 37 5.87 -14.85 16.44
N ARG A 38 5.42 -13.63 16.79
CA ARG A 38 6.31 -12.54 17.18
C ARG A 38 5.88 -11.89 18.49
N TYR A 39 6.86 -11.51 19.29
CA TYR A 39 6.66 -10.89 20.59
C TYR A 39 6.57 -9.35 20.53
N ASP A 40 6.64 -8.81 19.31
CA ASP A 40 6.78 -7.40 18.97
C ASP A 40 5.87 -7.02 17.78
N GLY A 41 4.60 -6.71 18.08
CA GLY A 41 3.56 -6.21 17.17
C GLY A 41 3.07 -7.18 16.09
N PRO A 42 2.09 -6.78 15.24
CA PRO A 42 1.45 -7.63 14.27
C PRO A 42 1.81 -7.20 12.85
N GLU A 43 2.21 -8.23 12.14
CA GLU A 43 1.68 -8.60 10.84
C GLU A 43 2.00 -7.76 9.60
N GLY A 44 2.99 -8.26 8.86
CA GLY A 44 2.66 -8.75 7.51
C GLY A 44 1.78 -10.02 7.57
N PRO A 45 1.26 -10.51 6.44
CA PRO A 45 0.31 -11.63 6.44
C PRO A 45 0.82 -12.88 7.20
N GLY A 46 0.04 -13.39 8.15
CA GLY A 46 0.31 -14.65 8.84
C GLY A 46 1.25 -14.56 10.05
N VAL A 47 1.25 -13.44 10.80
CA VAL A 47 2.20 -13.23 11.92
C VAL A 47 1.54 -12.90 13.27
N ILE A 48 1.14 -13.90 14.03
CA ILE A 48 0.41 -13.65 15.28
C ILE A 48 1.29 -12.95 16.32
N TYR A 49 0.83 -11.79 16.80
CA TYR A 49 1.42 -11.11 17.95
C TYR A 49 1.16 -11.92 19.22
N ALA A 50 2.23 -12.27 19.93
CA ALA A 50 2.19 -13.00 21.18
C ALA A 50 2.84 -12.17 22.30
N PRO A 51 2.04 -11.46 23.13
CA PRO A 51 2.58 -10.52 24.12
C PRO A 51 3.34 -11.17 25.28
N THR A 52 3.23 -12.50 25.44
CA THR A 52 3.88 -13.28 26.49
C THR A 52 4.26 -14.67 25.96
N ASP A 53 5.24 -15.33 26.60
CA ASP A 53 5.62 -16.70 26.26
C ASP A 53 4.48 -17.70 26.45
N ALA A 54 3.67 -17.52 27.49
CA ALA A 54 2.49 -18.33 27.72
C ALA A 54 1.47 -18.20 26.58
N TYR A 55 1.23 -16.99 26.07
CA TYR A 55 0.35 -16.77 24.93
C TYR A 55 0.95 -17.32 23.63
N ALA A 56 2.26 -17.15 23.42
CA ALA A 56 2.95 -17.72 22.26
C ALA A 56 2.84 -19.25 22.23
N GLN A 57 3.06 -19.90 23.38
CA GLN A 57 2.93 -21.35 23.53
C GLN A 57 1.49 -21.81 23.29
N LEU A 58 0.50 -21.10 23.85
CA LEU A 58 -0.93 -21.36 23.60
C LEU A 58 -1.26 -21.28 22.10
N VAL A 59 -0.77 -20.25 21.40
CA VAL A 59 -1.01 -20.11 19.96
C VAL A 59 -0.30 -21.22 19.16
N ARG A 60 0.93 -21.63 19.51
CA ARG A 60 1.62 -22.78 18.88
C ARG A 60 0.81 -24.06 19.00
N GLN A 61 0.32 -24.37 20.21
CA GLN A 61 -0.48 -25.57 20.50
C GLN A 61 -1.78 -25.57 19.70
N LEU A 62 -2.53 -24.46 19.73
CA LEU A 62 -3.79 -24.34 18.98
C LEU A 62 -3.58 -24.44 17.47
N THR A 63 -2.52 -23.80 16.96
CA THR A 63 -2.17 -23.85 15.53
C THR A 63 -1.80 -25.26 15.09
N ALA A 64 -0.99 -25.98 15.88
CA ALA A 64 -0.60 -27.35 15.59
C ALA A 64 -1.81 -28.30 15.57
N GLY A 65 -2.71 -28.18 16.56
CA GLY A 65 -3.95 -28.98 16.61
C GLY A 65 -4.88 -28.73 15.42
N LEU A 66 -5.02 -27.46 15.01
CA LEU A 66 -5.78 -27.10 13.80
C LEU A 66 -5.15 -27.66 12.52
N ALA A 67 -3.82 -27.68 12.42
CA ALA A 67 -3.12 -28.21 11.24
C ALA A 67 -3.32 -29.72 11.08
N VAL A 68 -3.24 -30.49 12.17
CA VAL A 68 -3.51 -31.94 12.19
C VAL A 68 -4.95 -32.23 11.80
N THR A 69 -5.91 -31.48 12.35
CA THR A 69 -7.34 -31.64 12.03
C THR A 69 -7.62 -31.33 10.56
N ALA A 70 -7.00 -30.28 10.02
CA ALA A 70 -7.15 -29.91 8.63
C ALA A 70 -6.52 -30.96 7.68
N ASP A 71 -5.36 -31.53 8.02
CA ASP A 71 -4.69 -32.56 7.22
C ASP A 71 -5.50 -33.87 7.16
N ALA A 72 -6.07 -34.31 8.28
CA ALA A 72 -6.94 -35.49 8.33
C ALA A 72 -8.22 -35.28 7.50
N PHE A 73 -8.86 -34.11 7.62
CA PHE A 73 -10.03 -33.74 6.81
C PHE A 73 -9.72 -33.71 5.31
N LEU A 74 -8.54 -33.19 4.92
CA LEU A 74 -8.13 -33.12 3.52
C LEU A 74 -7.78 -34.48 2.91
N LYS A 75 -7.41 -35.47 3.73
CA LYS A 75 -7.05 -36.82 3.30
C LYS A 75 -8.21 -37.81 3.41
N ASP A 76 -9.40 -37.33 3.79
CA ASP A 76 -10.58 -38.16 4.06
C ASP A 76 -10.28 -39.31 5.06
N GLN A 77 -9.46 -39.01 6.06
CA GLN A 77 -9.06 -39.96 7.10
C GLN A 77 -9.91 -39.72 8.36
N GLU A 78 -10.36 -40.81 9.00
CA GLU A 78 -10.96 -40.73 10.32
C GLU A 78 -9.98 -40.09 11.30
N LEU A 79 -10.48 -39.13 12.10
CA LEU A 79 -9.70 -38.56 13.18
C LEU A 79 -9.43 -39.66 14.20
N PRO A 80 -8.21 -39.77 14.74
CA PRO A 80 -7.90 -40.79 15.74
C PRO A 80 -8.87 -40.70 16.94
N ASP A 81 -9.40 -41.86 17.38
CA ASP A 81 -10.40 -42.01 18.44
C ASP A 81 -9.98 -41.38 19.78
N ASP A 82 -8.67 -41.31 20.01
CA ASP A 82 -8.01 -40.55 21.07
C ASP A 82 -7.96 -39.07 20.65
N GLY A 83 -9.15 -38.46 20.66
CA GLY A 83 -9.48 -37.18 20.05
C GLY A 83 -8.39 -36.12 20.17
N VAL A 84 -8.08 -35.49 19.03
CA VAL A 84 -7.13 -34.38 18.83
C VAL A 84 -6.35 -34.08 20.11
N VAL A 85 -5.33 -34.88 20.37
CA VAL A 85 -4.38 -34.58 21.42
C VAL A 85 -3.78 -33.24 21.02
N ILE A 86 -4.30 -32.15 21.59
CA ILE A 86 -3.55 -30.93 21.75
C ILE A 86 -2.39 -31.37 22.64
N ALA A 87 -1.32 -31.80 21.98
CA ALA A 87 -0.11 -32.22 22.64
C ALA A 87 0.26 -31.06 23.54
N SER A 88 0.27 -31.34 24.84
CA SER A 88 0.31 -30.42 25.99
C SER A 88 -1.01 -29.72 26.35
N ALA A 89 -1.46 -29.98 27.58
CA ALA A 89 -2.45 -29.15 28.27
C ALA A 89 -2.11 -27.66 28.10
N PRO A 90 -3.12 -26.76 28.02
CA PRO A 90 -2.85 -25.33 27.95
C PRO A 90 -1.90 -24.94 29.10
N PRO A 91 -0.96 -23.99 28.88
CA PRO A 91 -0.03 -23.57 29.91
C PRO A 91 -0.77 -23.29 31.23
N ALA A 92 -0.17 -23.67 32.36
CA ALA A 92 -0.75 -23.37 33.66
C ALA A 92 -1.09 -21.87 33.73
N ASN A 93 -2.30 -21.53 34.19
CA ASN A 93 -2.83 -20.17 34.30
C ASN A 93 -3.41 -19.53 33.02
N VAL A 94 -3.76 -20.31 31.99
CA VAL A 94 -4.53 -19.80 30.84
C VAL A 94 -6.04 -19.85 31.11
N THR A 95 -6.74 -18.74 30.92
CA THR A 95 -8.21 -18.64 31.08
C THR A 95 -8.96 -19.03 29.81
N VAL A 96 -10.25 -19.37 29.94
CA VAL A 96 -11.15 -19.64 28.79
C VAL A 96 -11.22 -18.46 27.82
N ASP A 97 -11.18 -17.23 28.34
CA ASP A 97 -11.20 -16.02 27.50
C ASP A 97 -9.90 -15.82 26.73
N GLN A 98 -8.75 -16.18 27.32
CA GLN A 98 -7.47 -16.17 26.62
C GLN A 98 -7.41 -17.20 25.48
N VAL A 99 -8.04 -18.38 25.67
CA VAL A 99 -8.20 -19.37 24.60
C VAL A 99 -9.08 -18.84 23.47
N LYS A 100 -10.25 -18.25 23.79
CA LYS A 100 -11.14 -17.64 22.79
C LYS A 100 -10.45 -16.51 22.01
N GLN A 101 -9.69 -15.67 22.71
CA GLN A 101 -8.91 -14.59 22.11
C GLN A 101 -7.80 -15.13 21.19
N ALA A 102 -7.08 -16.18 21.61
CA ALA A 102 -6.05 -16.83 20.81
C ALA A 102 -6.65 -17.48 19.55
N LEU A 103 -7.76 -18.21 19.68
CA LEU A 103 -8.49 -18.77 18.52
C LEU A 103 -8.97 -17.66 17.57
N GLY A 104 -9.58 -16.59 18.10
CA GLY A 104 -9.99 -15.45 17.29
C GLY A 104 -8.82 -14.77 16.56
N THR A 105 -7.65 -14.71 17.21
CA THR A 105 -6.41 -14.15 16.63
C THR A 105 -5.84 -15.08 15.57
N ILE A 106 -5.82 -16.39 15.79
CA ILE A 106 -5.42 -17.39 14.78
C ILE A 106 -6.33 -17.30 13.57
N MET A 107 -7.65 -17.29 13.76
CA MET A 107 -8.61 -17.17 12.67
C MET A 107 -8.49 -15.83 11.94
N ALA A 108 -8.20 -14.74 12.63
CA ALA A 108 -7.95 -13.43 12.03
C ALA A 108 -6.64 -13.41 11.23
N ALA A 109 -5.56 -14.00 11.74
CA ALA A 109 -4.26 -14.10 11.07
C ALA A 109 -4.35 -15.04 9.86
N VAL A 110 -5.01 -16.19 9.99
CA VAL A 110 -5.29 -17.12 8.88
C VAL A 110 -6.20 -16.46 7.85
N SER A 111 -7.21 -15.69 8.27
CA SER A 111 -8.07 -14.93 7.35
C SER A 111 -7.31 -13.77 6.68
N ALA A 112 -6.39 -13.10 7.39
CA ALA A 112 -5.55 -12.03 6.85
C ALA A 112 -4.52 -12.61 5.87
N GLU A 113 -3.92 -13.75 6.20
CA GLU A 113 -3.02 -14.50 5.35
C GLU A 113 -3.76 -15.10 4.15
N ALA A 114 -4.94 -15.69 4.31
CA ALA A 114 -5.79 -16.14 3.20
C ALA A 114 -6.27 -14.95 2.35
N SER A 115 -6.55 -13.80 2.95
CA SER A 115 -6.90 -12.57 2.25
C SER A 115 -5.73 -11.99 1.47
N ALA A 116 -4.51 -12.06 2.03
CA ALA A 116 -3.26 -11.63 1.40
C ALA A 116 -2.76 -12.62 0.34
N ARG A 117 -2.85 -13.93 0.58
CA ARG A 117 -2.60 -15.02 -0.39
C ARG A 117 -3.53 -14.91 -1.59
N SER A 118 -4.76 -14.45 -1.37
CA SER A 118 -5.75 -14.24 -2.44
C SER A 118 -5.87 -12.78 -2.92
N SER A 119 -4.99 -11.90 -2.45
CA SER A 119 -4.75 -10.54 -2.98
C SER A 119 -3.27 -10.32 -3.30
N LEU A 120 -2.49 -11.37 -3.52
CA LEU A 120 -1.16 -11.33 -4.12
C LEU A 120 -1.12 -12.39 -5.24
N GLY A 121 -1.73 -12.05 -6.38
CA GLY A 121 -1.86 -12.78 -7.63
C GLY A 121 -0.62 -13.57 -8.05
N ASP A 122 -0.83 -14.47 -8.99
CA ASP A 122 0.07 -15.55 -9.43
C ASP A 122 1.59 -15.23 -9.32
N PRO A 123 2.39 -16.10 -8.67
CA PRO A 123 3.85 -16.00 -8.60
C PRO A 123 4.59 -15.88 -9.93
N ALA A 124 3.98 -16.32 -11.03
CA ALA A 124 4.70 -16.63 -12.25
C ALA A 124 5.26 -15.40 -12.98
N VAL A 125 4.74 -14.19 -12.75
CA VAL A 125 5.20 -13.01 -13.51
C VAL A 125 5.11 -11.72 -12.66
N PHE A 126 6.17 -11.38 -11.93
CA PHE A 126 6.22 -10.18 -11.07
C PHE A 126 7.22 -9.11 -11.55
N PRO A 127 8.37 -9.49 -12.14
CA PRO A 127 9.12 -8.58 -13.00
C PRO A 127 8.71 -8.80 -14.48
N TYR A 128 8.42 -7.71 -15.18
CA TYR A 128 8.36 -7.72 -16.64
C TYR A 128 9.70 -7.21 -17.18
N ASN A 129 10.41 -8.09 -17.87
CA ASN A 129 11.59 -7.76 -18.66
C ASN A 129 11.25 -8.12 -20.11
N ASP A 130 11.10 -7.11 -20.95
CA ASP A 130 10.75 -7.24 -22.36
C ASP A 130 11.94 -7.08 -23.31
N GLY A 131 13.15 -7.07 -22.75
CA GLY A 131 14.38 -6.85 -23.52
C GLY A 131 14.68 -5.38 -23.82
N THR A 132 13.86 -4.42 -23.40
CA THR A 132 14.16 -2.97 -23.56
C THR A 132 15.23 -2.46 -22.60
N GLY A 133 15.68 -3.28 -21.65
CA GLY A 133 16.60 -2.89 -20.59
C GLY A 133 15.96 -2.05 -19.47
N ARG A 134 14.67 -1.73 -19.57
CA ARG A 134 13.90 -1.12 -18.47
C ARG A 134 13.18 -2.20 -17.67
N VAL A 135 13.15 -2.03 -16.35
CA VAL A 135 12.41 -2.92 -15.44
C VAL A 135 11.06 -2.31 -15.10
N ALA A 136 10.02 -3.14 -15.10
CA ALA A 136 8.74 -2.79 -14.51
C ALA A 136 8.20 -3.94 -13.66
N LEU A 137 7.37 -3.60 -12.68
CA LEU A 137 6.59 -4.55 -11.90
C LEU A 137 5.12 -4.35 -12.23
N TYR A 138 4.35 -5.42 -12.31
CA TYR A 138 2.94 -5.30 -12.64
C TYR A 138 2.05 -6.28 -11.89
N ARG A 139 0.75 -5.99 -11.93
CA ARG A 139 -0.25 -6.75 -11.22
C ARG A 139 -1.63 -6.59 -11.85
N PHE A 140 -2.31 -7.72 -12.08
CA PHE A 140 -3.69 -7.71 -12.57
C PHE A 140 -4.69 -7.76 -11.40
N PRO A 141 -5.87 -7.12 -11.56
CA PRO A 141 -6.98 -7.29 -10.64
C PRO A 141 -7.54 -8.73 -10.76
N ARG A 142 -8.29 -9.17 -9.74
CA ARG A 142 -8.90 -10.53 -9.75
C ARG A 142 -9.93 -10.74 -10.85
N ARG A 143 -10.52 -9.65 -11.35
CA ARG A 143 -11.48 -9.65 -12.46
C ARG A 143 -10.76 -9.23 -13.73
N ARG A 144 -11.40 -9.41 -14.90
CA ARG A 144 -10.86 -8.90 -16.16
C ARG A 144 -10.54 -7.41 -16.05
N ALA A 145 -9.29 -7.05 -16.34
CA ALA A 145 -8.84 -5.67 -16.25
C ALA A 145 -9.56 -4.78 -17.28
N ARG A 146 -10.08 -3.63 -16.83
CA ARG A 146 -10.75 -2.62 -17.67
C ARG A 146 -9.81 -1.55 -18.23
N GLY A 147 -8.60 -1.49 -17.71
CA GLY A 147 -7.58 -0.50 -18.06
C GLY A 147 -6.33 -0.71 -17.20
N THR A 148 -5.42 0.25 -17.25
CA THR A 148 -4.13 0.22 -16.57
C THR A 148 -3.86 1.52 -15.83
N CYS A 149 -3.51 1.43 -14.55
CA CYS A 149 -2.80 2.46 -13.81
C CYS A 149 -1.29 2.26 -13.97
N ILE A 150 -0.61 3.25 -14.56
CA ILE A 150 0.84 3.24 -14.77
C ILE A 150 1.48 4.14 -13.70
N PHE A 151 2.31 3.59 -12.82
CA PHE A 151 2.96 4.36 -11.75
C PHE A 151 4.39 4.73 -12.11
N VAL A 152 4.72 6.00 -11.89
CA VAL A 152 6.01 6.62 -12.12
C VAL A 152 6.47 7.29 -10.83
N HIS A 153 7.49 6.71 -10.21
CA HIS A 153 7.90 7.08 -8.86
C HIS A 153 8.63 8.43 -8.78
N GLY A 154 8.64 9.02 -7.58
CA GLY A 154 9.49 10.17 -7.27
C GLY A 154 10.96 9.78 -7.11
N CYS A 155 11.84 10.78 -7.04
CA CYS A 155 13.26 10.55 -6.79
C CYS A 155 13.46 9.71 -5.52
N LYS A 156 14.43 8.79 -5.53
CA LYS A 156 14.76 7.89 -4.42
C LYS A 156 13.75 6.78 -4.12
N HIS A 157 12.62 6.75 -4.80
CA HIS A 157 11.67 5.63 -4.71
C HIS A 157 11.94 4.59 -5.80
N ASP A 158 11.17 3.51 -5.76
CA ASP A 158 11.30 2.36 -6.64
C ASP A 158 9.93 1.71 -6.89
N PRO A 159 9.71 1.05 -8.04
CA PRO A 159 8.47 0.33 -8.31
C PRO A 159 8.18 -0.79 -7.28
N HIS A 160 9.22 -1.26 -6.59
CA HIS A 160 9.16 -2.18 -5.46
C HIS A 160 8.34 -1.66 -4.27
N SER A 161 8.10 -0.35 -4.18
CA SER A 161 7.35 0.27 -3.08
C SER A 161 5.84 0.07 -3.22
N TRP A 162 5.34 -0.10 -4.46
CA TRP A 162 3.92 -0.28 -4.78
C TRP A 162 3.35 -1.66 -4.43
N PHE A 163 4.18 -2.58 -3.96
CA PHE A 163 3.78 -3.94 -3.64
C PHE A 163 4.40 -4.38 -2.31
N TYR A 164 3.73 -5.29 -1.60
CA TYR A 164 4.28 -5.84 -0.36
C TYR A 164 5.41 -6.82 -0.62
N LYS A 165 6.36 -6.85 0.32
CA LYS A 165 7.35 -7.91 0.39
C LYS A 165 6.67 -9.27 0.45
N SER A 166 7.08 -10.16 -0.44
CA SER A 166 6.57 -11.53 -0.50
C SER A 166 7.64 -12.45 -1.08
N LYS A 167 7.42 -13.77 -1.05
CA LYS A 167 8.33 -14.72 -1.73
C LYS A 167 8.53 -14.40 -3.22
N LYS A 168 7.53 -13.78 -3.86
CA LYS A 168 7.51 -13.39 -5.29
C LYS A 168 8.23 -12.07 -5.56
N CYS A 169 8.33 -11.22 -4.55
CA CYS A 169 9.01 -9.95 -4.63
C CYS A 169 9.79 -9.71 -3.33
N PRO A 170 10.94 -10.38 -3.16
CA PRO A 170 11.74 -10.26 -1.94
C PRO A 170 12.33 -8.86 -1.77
N ARG A 171 12.43 -8.09 -2.86
CA ARG A 171 12.90 -6.71 -2.89
C ARG A 171 11.80 -5.67 -2.70
N CYS A 172 10.53 -6.08 -2.69
CA CYS A 172 9.43 -5.17 -2.43
C CYS A 172 9.50 -4.63 -1.00
N THR A 173 9.27 -3.33 -0.84
CA THR A 173 9.34 -2.64 0.45
C THR A 173 7.96 -2.42 1.05
N GLY A 174 6.93 -2.26 0.21
CA GLY A 174 5.54 -2.14 0.64
C GLY A 174 5.26 -0.85 1.42
N LEU A 175 5.73 0.29 0.91
CA LEU A 175 5.48 1.58 1.54
C LEU A 175 3.96 1.89 1.57
N PRO A 176 3.44 2.40 2.70
CA PRO A 176 2.00 2.61 2.91
C PRO A 176 1.26 3.28 1.74
N GLU A 177 1.77 4.43 1.28
CA GLU A 177 1.09 5.22 0.26
C GLU A 177 1.11 4.53 -1.10
N GLU A 178 2.28 4.09 -1.56
CA GLU A 178 2.45 3.39 -2.83
C GLU A 178 1.59 2.12 -2.89
N VAL A 179 1.56 1.31 -1.83
CA VAL A 179 0.71 0.12 -1.83
C VAL A 179 -0.77 0.49 -1.84
N SER A 180 -1.17 1.56 -1.15
CA SER A 180 -2.54 2.05 -1.19
C SER A 180 -2.96 2.49 -2.61
N HIS A 181 -2.06 3.10 -3.39
CA HIS A 181 -2.31 3.38 -4.81
C HIS A 181 -2.63 2.10 -5.58
N SER A 182 -1.77 1.08 -5.47
CA SER A 182 -1.96 -0.21 -6.14
C SER A 182 -3.29 -0.87 -5.74
N LYS A 183 -3.59 -0.91 -4.44
CA LYS A 183 -4.82 -1.52 -3.93
C LYS A 183 -6.07 -0.86 -4.51
N GLN A 184 -6.10 0.46 -4.56
CA GLN A 184 -7.26 1.21 -5.08
C GLN A 184 -7.46 0.99 -6.58
N CYS A 185 -6.38 1.01 -7.37
CA CYS A 185 -6.45 0.67 -8.80
C CYS A 185 -6.98 -0.76 -9.02
N LEU A 186 -6.41 -1.74 -8.32
CA LEU A 186 -6.80 -3.15 -8.46
C LEU A 186 -8.25 -3.39 -8.02
N ALA A 187 -8.67 -2.79 -6.91
CA ALA A 187 -10.04 -2.88 -6.42
C ALA A 187 -11.07 -2.31 -7.39
N ARG A 188 -10.69 -1.27 -8.14
CA ARG A 188 -11.51 -0.65 -9.19
C ARG A 188 -11.42 -1.36 -10.54
N GLY A 189 -10.63 -2.44 -10.63
CA GLY A 189 -10.51 -3.28 -11.82
C GLY A 189 -9.45 -2.83 -12.83
N TYR A 190 -8.53 -1.95 -12.44
CA TYR A 190 -7.39 -1.56 -13.25
C TYR A 190 -6.20 -2.48 -12.97
N ALA A 191 -5.49 -2.89 -14.02
CA ALA A 191 -4.14 -3.43 -13.88
C ALA A 191 -3.20 -2.34 -13.35
N VAL A 192 -2.15 -2.74 -12.66
CA VAL A 192 -1.11 -1.85 -12.16
C VAL A 192 0.18 -2.17 -12.89
N LEU A 193 0.88 -1.15 -13.39
CA LEU A 193 2.20 -1.24 -14.01
C LEU A 193 3.10 -0.15 -13.39
N ALA A 194 4.05 -0.52 -12.55
CA ALA A 194 4.99 0.39 -11.90
C ALA A 194 6.34 0.37 -12.63
N LEU A 195 6.76 1.52 -13.15
CA LEU A 195 7.98 1.66 -13.94
C LEU A 195 9.20 1.97 -13.05
N MET A 196 10.35 1.43 -13.40
CA MET A 196 11.64 1.81 -12.82
C MET A 196 12.29 2.92 -13.64
N SER A 197 12.82 3.97 -12.99
CA SER A 197 13.64 5.01 -13.67
C SER A 197 14.96 4.46 -14.23
N LEU A 198 15.51 5.11 -15.27
CA LEU A 198 16.85 4.78 -15.79
C LEU A 198 17.97 5.20 -14.85
N ASP A 199 17.85 6.36 -14.18
CA ASP A 199 18.83 6.73 -13.16
C ASP A 199 18.72 5.74 -12.00
N ARG A 200 19.78 4.98 -11.75
CA ARG A 200 19.88 4.00 -10.68
C ARG A 200 20.92 4.38 -9.62
N ARG A 201 21.53 5.57 -9.71
CA ARG A 201 22.51 6.03 -8.72
C ARG A 201 21.84 6.16 -7.37
N TYR A 202 22.53 5.65 -6.34
CA TYR A 202 22.06 5.71 -4.97
C TYR A 202 21.74 7.16 -4.58
N ARG A 203 20.57 7.38 -3.97
CA ARG A 203 20.00 8.71 -3.59
C ARG A 203 19.54 9.63 -4.72
N PHE A 204 19.67 9.26 -5.99
CA PHE A 204 19.14 10.03 -7.11
C PHE A 204 17.87 9.38 -7.67
N ARG A 205 17.93 8.15 -8.22
CA ARG A 205 16.76 7.34 -8.65
C ARG A 205 15.54 8.15 -9.13
N CYS A 206 15.73 9.05 -10.09
CA CYS A 206 14.68 9.96 -10.57
C CYS A 206 14.28 9.59 -12.00
N PHE A 207 13.01 9.79 -12.33
CA PHE A 207 12.61 9.92 -13.73
C PHE A 207 13.06 11.26 -14.28
N SER A 208 13.40 11.28 -15.57
CA SER A 208 13.76 12.49 -16.28
C SER A 208 13.10 12.56 -17.65
N SER A 209 12.75 13.79 -18.02
CA SER A 209 12.26 14.17 -19.34
C SER A 209 13.23 15.14 -20.03
N SER A 210 14.50 15.19 -19.61
CA SER A 210 15.52 16.02 -20.23
C SER A 210 15.89 15.51 -21.62
N GLY A 211 16.17 16.40 -22.56
CA GLY A 211 16.42 16.05 -23.97
C GLY A 211 17.75 15.36 -24.28
N GLY A 212 18.63 15.14 -23.29
CA GLY A 212 19.94 14.52 -23.52
C GLY A 212 19.84 12.99 -23.71
N PRO A 213 20.60 12.40 -24.65
CA PRO A 213 20.76 10.94 -24.76
C PRO A 213 21.16 10.31 -23.43
N GLY A 214 20.49 9.21 -23.03
CA GLY A 214 20.74 8.54 -21.75
C GLY A 214 20.13 9.23 -20.51
N SER A 215 19.55 10.43 -20.67
CA SER A 215 18.90 11.18 -19.59
C SER A 215 17.38 11.31 -19.75
N ASN A 216 16.81 10.85 -20.88
CA ASN A 216 15.37 10.87 -21.12
C ASN A 216 14.76 9.49 -20.91
N ASP A 217 13.85 9.37 -19.95
CA ASP A 217 13.14 8.12 -19.69
C ASP A 217 12.03 7.83 -20.72
N HIS A 218 11.57 8.84 -21.48
CA HIS A 218 10.36 8.74 -22.29
C HIS A 218 10.40 7.62 -23.37
N PRO A 219 11.45 7.51 -24.21
CA PRO A 219 11.43 6.52 -25.30
C PRO A 219 11.35 5.08 -24.78
N SER A 220 12.22 4.71 -23.83
CA SER A 220 12.22 3.35 -23.27
C SER A 220 10.99 3.08 -22.40
N ALA A 221 10.40 4.09 -21.76
CA ALA A 221 9.12 3.92 -21.07
C ALA A 221 7.97 3.67 -22.06
N ARG A 222 7.92 4.40 -23.18
CA ARG A 222 6.93 4.14 -24.25
C ARG A 222 7.06 2.72 -24.79
N ASP A 223 8.29 2.29 -25.08
CA ASP A 223 8.54 0.97 -25.66
C ASP A 223 8.10 -0.13 -24.69
N LEU A 224 8.51 -0.04 -23.41
CA LEU A 224 8.09 -1.01 -22.39
C LEU A 224 6.57 -1.02 -22.20
N VAL A 225 5.93 0.14 -22.07
CA VAL A 225 4.48 0.23 -21.87
C VAL A 225 3.74 -0.35 -23.07
N THR A 226 4.20 -0.06 -24.29
CA THR A 226 3.61 -0.59 -25.54
C THR A 226 3.75 -2.10 -25.62
N ASN A 227 4.95 -2.63 -25.36
CA ASN A 227 5.22 -4.06 -25.37
C ASN A 227 4.36 -4.79 -24.33
N TRP A 228 4.34 -4.31 -23.09
CA TRP A 228 3.52 -4.87 -22.03
C TRP A 228 2.03 -4.87 -22.40
N MET A 229 1.55 -3.76 -22.96
CA MET A 229 0.14 -3.65 -23.35
C MET A 229 -0.22 -4.55 -24.53
N ASN A 230 0.69 -4.77 -25.48
CA ASN A 230 0.49 -5.73 -26.56
C ASN A 230 0.46 -7.17 -26.01
N THR A 231 1.45 -7.54 -25.19
CA THR A 231 1.56 -8.88 -24.59
C THR A 231 0.29 -9.26 -23.83
N PHE A 232 -0.32 -8.33 -23.11
CA PHE A 232 -1.50 -8.60 -22.27
C PHE A 232 -2.83 -8.09 -22.85
N ASN A 233 -2.87 -7.73 -24.13
CA ASN A 233 -4.07 -7.24 -24.82
C ASN A 233 -4.78 -6.08 -24.06
N MET A 234 -4.00 -5.05 -23.73
CA MET A 234 -4.39 -3.85 -22.98
C MET A 234 -4.39 -2.58 -23.83
N MET A 235 -3.89 -2.61 -25.08
CA MET A 235 -3.75 -1.41 -25.93
C MET A 235 -5.06 -0.64 -26.14
N GLY A 236 -6.16 -1.36 -26.38
CA GLY A 236 -7.49 -0.78 -26.58
C GLY A 236 -8.23 -0.39 -25.29
N LYS A 237 -7.58 -0.49 -24.12
CA LYS A 237 -8.19 -0.17 -22.82
C LYS A 237 -7.67 1.16 -22.29
N ALA A 238 -8.36 1.69 -21.26
CA ALA A 238 -7.99 2.95 -20.63
C ALA A 238 -6.59 2.89 -20.00
N LYS A 239 -5.80 3.94 -20.18
CA LYS A 239 -4.42 4.09 -19.68
C LYS A 239 -4.31 5.37 -18.87
N PHE A 240 -4.14 5.24 -17.56
CA PHE A 240 -3.96 6.36 -16.66
C PHE A 240 -2.56 6.34 -16.08
N ILE A 241 -1.82 7.44 -16.25
CA ILE A 241 -0.46 7.57 -15.73
C ILE A 241 -0.48 8.41 -14.45
N PHE A 242 0.14 7.88 -13.40
CA PHE A 242 0.29 8.49 -12.09
C PHE A 242 1.76 8.75 -11.87
N GLY A 243 2.11 10.02 -11.70
CA GLY A 243 3.47 10.45 -11.41
C GLY A 243 3.56 11.14 -10.06
N VAL A 244 4.63 10.87 -9.31
CA VAL A 244 4.92 11.54 -8.04
C VAL A 244 6.21 12.32 -8.14
N SER A 245 6.25 13.59 -7.70
CA SER A 245 7.46 14.43 -7.71
C SER A 245 8.15 14.48 -9.09
N SER A 246 9.38 13.96 -9.26
CA SER A 246 10.02 13.84 -10.59
C SER A 246 9.22 12.98 -11.56
N GLY A 247 8.57 11.93 -11.07
CA GLY A 247 7.61 11.13 -11.83
C GLY A 247 6.37 11.92 -12.25
N ALA A 248 5.93 12.93 -11.48
CA ALA A 248 4.84 13.83 -11.88
C ALA A 248 5.27 14.72 -13.05
N SER A 249 6.48 15.30 -12.99
CA SER A 249 7.07 16.03 -14.12
C SER A 249 7.19 15.17 -15.38
N PHE A 250 7.53 13.89 -15.21
CA PHE A 250 7.52 12.91 -16.30
C PHE A 250 6.10 12.67 -16.82
N ALA A 251 5.15 12.36 -15.94
CA ALA A 251 3.78 11.98 -16.29
C ALA A 251 3.04 13.07 -17.06
N VAL A 252 3.21 14.35 -16.70
CA VAL A 252 2.59 15.48 -17.44
C VAL A 252 3.28 15.78 -18.77
N LYS A 253 4.46 15.22 -19.03
CA LYS A 253 5.13 15.35 -20.33
C LYS A 253 4.90 14.13 -21.22
N PHE A 254 4.64 12.98 -20.62
CA PHE A 254 4.54 11.71 -21.31
C PHE A 254 3.46 11.65 -22.41
N PRO A 255 2.31 12.36 -22.33
CA PRO A 255 1.33 12.43 -23.42
C PRO A 255 1.89 12.91 -24.76
N MET A 256 3.00 13.66 -24.77
CA MET A 256 3.71 14.07 -25.99
C MET A 256 4.54 12.94 -26.63
N THR A 257 4.72 11.83 -25.92
CA THR A 257 5.45 10.64 -26.39
C THR A 257 4.51 9.46 -26.64
N MET A 258 3.55 9.24 -25.75
CA MET A 258 2.54 8.19 -25.85
C MET A 258 1.23 8.70 -25.28
N TRP A 259 0.14 8.60 -26.04
CA TRP A 259 -1.17 9.06 -25.57
C TRP A 259 -1.63 8.30 -24.32
N MET A 260 -2.08 9.06 -23.33
CA MET A 260 -2.72 8.58 -22.09
C MET A 260 -4.15 9.05 -22.06
N ASP A 261 -5.05 8.25 -21.49
CA ASP A 261 -6.46 8.60 -21.34
C ASP A 261 -6.70 9.53 -20.14
N GLY A 262 -5.70 9.67 -19.27
CA GLY A 262 -5.70 10.53 -18.10
C GLY A 262 -4.33 10.63 -17.45
N VAL A 263 -4.03 11.77 -16.83
CA VAL A 263 -2.80 12.02 -16.08
C VAL A 263 -3.13 12.37 -14.64
N VAL A 264 -2.35 11.84 -13.71
CA VAL A 264 -2.36 12.22 -12.30
C VAL A 264 -0.97 12.70 -11.93
N SER A 265 -0.87 13.96 -11.52
CA SER A 265 0.39 14.62 -11.17
C SER A 265 0.39 14.97 -9.69
N GLU A 266 1.11 14.16 -8.92
CA GLU A 266 1.19 14.31 -7.47
C GLU A 266 2.41 15.14 -7.09
N VAL A 267 2.14 16.20 -6.32
CA VAL A 267 3.14 17.05 -5.67
C VAL A 267 4.25 17.57 -6.57
N ASN A 268 3.97 17.73 -7.87
CA ASN A 268 4.83 18.50 -8.76
C ASN A 268 4.08 18.93 -10.01
N MET A 269 4.56 20.00 -10.61
CA MET A 269 4.22 20.44 -11.96
C MET A 269 5.38 21.31 -12.46
N PRO A 270 6.01 21.03 -13.61
CA PRO A 270 7.02 21.91 -14.16
C PRO A 270 6.39 23.27 -14.51
N TRP A 271 7.16 24.34 -14.35
CA TRP A 271 6.78 25.65 -14.88
C TRP A 271 6.52 25.57 -16.39
N GLU A 272 5.63 26.41 -16.90
CA GLU A 272 5.17 26.41 -18.30
C GLU A 272 6.33 26.27 -19.31
N LYS A 273 7.37 27.09 -19.17
CA LYS A 273 8.56 27.06 -20.04
C LYS A 273 9.26 25.69 -20.06
N ALA A 274 9.30 25.01 -18.90
CA ALA A 274 9.93 23.70 -18.77
C ALA A 274 8.99 22.54 -19.11
N TRP A 275 7.67 22.79 -19.15
CA TRP A 275 6.68 21.77 -19.49
C TRP A 275 6.77 21.37 -20.96
N GLY A 276 6.94 22.34 -21.85
CA GLY A 276 7.11 22.11 -23.29
C GLY A 276 5.82 21.83 -24.05
N ALA A 277 4.67 21.72 -23.37
CA ALA A 277 3.36 21.50 -23.99
C ALA A 277 2.69 22.79 -24.51
N THR A 278 3.17 23.97 -24.12
CA THR A 278 2.60 25.27 -24.52
C THR A 278 3.51 26.07 -25.47
N ASP A 279 2.93 27.08 -26.11
CA ASP A 279 3.62 28.10 -26.95
C ASP A 279 4.27 29.24 -26.15
N GLY A 280 4.23 29.18 -24.81
CA GLY A 280 4.70 30.25 -23.92
C GLY A 280 3.72 31.40 -23.72
N ARG A 281 2.51 31.32 -24.30
CA ARG A 281 1.39 32.26 -24.10
C ARG A 281 0.17 31.58 -23.46
N GLY A 282 0.39 30.39 -22.88
CA GLY A 282 -0.66 29.57 -22.30
C GLY A 282 -1.56 28.85 -23.31
N ASN A 283 -1.20 28.74 -24.59
CA ASN A 283 -1.92 27.90 -25.55
C ASN A 283 -1.23 26.54 -25.69
N LEU A 284 -2.00 25.45 -25.71
CA LEU A 284 -1.45 24.11 -25.90
C LEU A 284 -1.04 23.91 -27.37
N LYS A 285 0.17 23.38 -27.58
CA LYS A 285 0.67 22.99 -28.91
C LYS A 285 0.23 21.60 -29.34
N VAL A 286 -0.26 20.82 -28.38
CA VAL A 286 -0.61 19.41 -28.54
C VAL A 286 -1.93 19.13 -27.84
N ARG A 287 -2.65 18.10 -28.30
CA ARG A 287 -3.79 17.57 -27.54
C ARG A 287 -3.28 17.07 -26.18
N PHE A 288 -4.02 17.37 -25.12
CA PHE A 288 -3.65 16.97 -23.76
C PHE A 288 -4.81 16.24 -23.07
N PRO A 289 -4.55 15.18 -22.28
CA PRO A 289 -5.61 14.43 -21.62
C PRO A 289 -6.13 15.14 -20.36
N PRO A 290 -7.32 14.73 -19.86
CA PRO A 290 -7.80 15.13 -18.56
C PRO A 290 -6.74 14.89 -17.48
N THR A 291 -6.52 15.89 -16.63
CA THR A 291 -5.41 15.86 -15.66
C THR A 291 -5.89 16.20 -14.24
N ALA A 292 -5.62 15.30 -13.30
CA ALA A 292 -5.81 15.54 -11.87
C ALA A 292 -4.48 15.87 -11.21
N PHE A 293 -4.47 16.87 -10.33
CA PHE A 293 -3.28 17.24 -9.56
C PHE A 293 -3.49 17.04 -8.06
N TYR A 294 -2.45 16.61 -7.33
CA TYR A 294 -2.45 16.67 -5.87
C TYR A 294 -1.44 17.74 -5.43
N MET A 295 -1.93 18.74 -4.69
CA MET A 295 -1.08 19.78 -4.12
C MET A 295 -1.16 19.77 -2.60
N MET A 296 -0.01 19.93 -1.94
CA MET A 296 0.06 19.93 -0.50
C MET A 296 0.03 21.34 0.08
N GLN A 297 -0.63 21.49 1.23
CA GLN A 297 -0.86 22.77 1.88
C GLN A 297 0.40 23.60 2.11
N ARG A 298 1.54 22.98 2.44
CA ARG A 298 2.78 23.70 2.73
C ARG A 298 3.69 23.87 1.51
N ASP A 299 3.38 23.23 0.39
CA ASP A 299 4.21 23.27 -0.82
C ASP A 299 3.75 24.41 -1.75
N ASP A 300 4.05 25.64 -1.34
CA ASP A 300 3.56 26.85 -2.01
C ASP A 300 4.05 27.00 -3.45
N GLN A 301 5.28 26.59 -3.73
CA GLN A 301 5.83 26.68 -5.07
C GLN A 301 5.08 25.73 -6.01
N THR A 302 4.97 24.46 -5.64
CA THR A 302 4.26 23.47 -6.45
C THR A 302 2.79 23.77 -6.56
N ARG A 303 2.15 24.30 -5.51
CA ARG A 303 0.78 24.80 -5.59
C ARG A 303 0.62 25.85 -6.70
N ARG A 304 1.48 26.87 -6.76
CA ARG A 304 1.41 27.88 -7.84
C ARG A 304 1.60 27.28 -9.22
N GLN A 305 2.51 26.32 -9.36
CA GLN A 305 2.72 25.60 -10.63
C GLN A 305 1.47 24.82 -11.06
N ILE A 306 0.82 24.12 -10.12
CA ILE A 306 -0.40 23.36 -10.35
C ILE A 306 -1.59 24.26 -10.67
N GLU A 307 -1.75 25.37 -9.94
CA GLU A 307 -2.81 26.37 -10.20
C GLU A 307 -2.66 26.95 -11.61
N GLN A 308 -1.44 27.34 -12.00
CA GLN A 308 -1.16 27.84 -13.36
C GLN A 308 -1.45 26.78 -14.44
N ALA A 309 -1.00 25.53 -14.23
CA ALA A 309 -1.25 24.45 -15.18
C ALA A 309 -2.73 24.13 -15.33
N THR A 310 -3.48 24.11 -14.21
CA THR A 310 -4.92 23.89 -14.20
C THR A 310 -5.65 24.99 -14.97
N TYR A 311 -5.25 26.25 -14.78
CA TYR A 311 -5.77 27.37 -15.56
C TYR A 311 -5.50 27.21 -17.07
N ILE A 312 -4.26 26.90 -17.44
CA ILE A 312 -3.86 26.69 -18.85
C ILE A 312 -4.69 25.56 -19.47
N LEU A 313 -4.78 24.40 -18.82
CA LEU A 313 -5.52 23.25 -19.33
C LEU A 313 -7.01 23.57 -19.53
N ASN A 314 -7.67 24.15 -18.52
CA ASN A 314 -9.09 24.47 -18.59
C ASN A 314 -9.39 25.54 -19.66
N ARG A 315 -8.53 26.57 -19.79
CA ARG A 315 -8.65 27.59 -20.85
C ARG A 315 -8.55 26.98 -22.26
N ASN A 316 -7.79 25.90 -22.41
CA ASN A 316 -7.65 25.16 -23.67
C ASN A 316 -8.68 24.01 -23.80
N GLY A 317 -9.74 23.99 -22.98
CA GLY A 317 -10.82 23.01 -23.07
C GLY A 317 -10.46 21.60 -22.60
N VAL A 318 -9.34 21.45 -21.89
CA VAL A 318 -8.90 20.18 -21.28
C VAL A 318 -9.35 20.15 -19.82
N PRO A 319 -10.19 19.18 -19.40
CA PRO A 319 -10.61 19.08 -18.01
C PRO A 319 -9.40 18.92 -17.09
N ALA A 320 -9.23 19.85 -16.15
CA ALA A 320 -8.21 19.77 -15.13
C ALA A 320 -8.77 20.18 -13.76
N GLU A 321 -8.54 19.35 -12.76
CA GLU A 321 -8.92 19.60 -11.37
C GLU A 321 -7.76 19.24 -10.44
N TYR A 322 -7.80 19.76 -9.22
CA TYR A 322 -6.82 19.46 -8.20
C TYR A 322 -7.47 19.10 -6.88
N VAL A 323 -6.72 18.36 -6.07
CA VAL A 323 -7.05 18.06 -4.68
C VAL A 323 -6.08 18.83 -3.79
N TYR A 324 -6.65 19.53 -2.80
CA TYR A 324 -5.88 20.18 -1.76
C TYR A 324 -5.61 19.21 -0.60
N VAL A 325 -4.34 18.98 -0.29
CA VAL A 325 -3.91 18.01 0.72
C VAL A 325 -3.43 18.76 1.98
N PRO A 326 -4.27 18.83 3.03
CA PRO A 326 -3.93 19.57 4.24
C PRO A 326 -2.95 18.78 5.12
N ALA A 327 -2.22 19.52 5.96
CA ALA A 327 -1.49 18.96 7.09
C ALA A 327 -2.43 18.23 8.06
N ARG A 328 -1.89 17.27 8.80
CA ARG A 328 -2.70 16.31 9.57
C ARG A 328 -2.08 16.01 10.92
N PRO A 329 -2.89 15.87 11.98
CA PRO A 329 -2.38 15.43 13.27
C PRO A 329 -2.01 13.94 13.22
N VAL A 330 -0.79 13.63 13.60
CA VAL A 330 -0.31 12.28 13.89
C VAL A 330 -0.83 11.90 15.27
N HIS A 331 -1.90 11.11 15.33
CA HIS A 331 -2.44 10.60 16.58
C HIS A 331 -1.90 9.20 16.92
N ARG A 332 -2.25 8.67 18.10
CA ARG A 332 -1.69 7.42 18.65
C ARG A 332 -1.82 6.19 17.75
N THR A 333 -2.82 6.16 16.88
CA THR A 333 -3.09 5.05 15.94
C THR A 333 -2.78 5.39 14.48
N TRP A 334 -2.18 6.57 14.21
CA TRP A 334 -1.93 7.07 12.85
C TRP A 334 -1.15 6.07 12.01
N LEU A 335 0.01 5.63 12.50
CA LEU A 335 0.85 4.69 11.76
C LEU A 335 0.16 3.34 11.56
N ALA A 336 -0.61 2.87 12.54
CA ALA A 336 -1.36 1.62 12.44
C ALA A 336 -2.56 1.66 11.48
N GLN A 337 -3.05 2.86 11.17
CA GLN A 337 -4.12 3.07 10.21
C GLN A 337 -3.61 3.21 8.78
N ARG A 338 -2.29 3.30 8.59
CA ARG A 338 -1.70 3.52 7.27
C ARG A 338 -0.73 2.42 6.87
N SER A 339 0.14 2.03 7.79
CA SER A 339 1.01 0.86 7.67
C SER A 339 0.28 -0.42 8.08
N VAL A 340 0.43 -1.47 7.29
CA VAL A 340 0.03 -2.82 7.71
C VAL A 340 1.01 -3.42 8.72
N TYR A 341 2.26 -2.96 8.73
CA TYR A 341 3.33 -3.55 9.55
C TYR A 341 3.36 -3.05 11.00
N ILE A 342 2.69 -1.94 11.31
CA ILE A 342 2.73 -1.30 12.64
C ILE A 342 1.37 -1.50 13.32
N ASN A 343 1.27 -2.14 14.51
CA ASN A 343 -0.01 -2.07 15.26
C ASN A 343 -0.23 -0.75 15.96
N LYS A 344 -1.46 -0.61 16.45
CA LYS A 344 -1.89 0.35 17.46
C LYS A 344 -0.92 0.47 18.65
N GLN A 345 -0.35 -0.61 19.18
CA GLN A 345 0.55 -0.53 20.35
C GLN A 345 1.91 0.10 19.98
N GLN A 346 2.56 -0.39 18.93
CA GLN A 346 3.78 0.13 18.34
C GLN A 346 3.59 1.57 17.86
N SER A 347 2.48 1.86 17.18
CA SER A 347 2.08 3.21 16.78
C SER A 347 1.96 4.13 18.00
N ALA A 348 1.37 3.66 19.10
CA ALA A 348 1.27 4.44 20.33
C ALA A 348 2.64 4.66 20.99
N GLN A 349 3.53 3.66 20.99
CA GLN A 349 4.91 3.80 21.48
C GLN A 349 5.71 4.80 20.65
N ILE A 350 5.65 4.69 19.32
CA ILE A 350 6.29 5.63 18.38
C ILE A 350 5.73 7.03 18.60
N TRP A 351 4.41 7.18 18.68
CA TRP A 351 3.76 8.47 18.94
C TRP A 351 4.27 9.10 20.24
N GLN A 352 4.33 8.34 21.34
CA GLN A 352 4.85 8.84 22.63
C GLN A 352 6.30 9.30 22.51
N ALA A 353 7.13 8.52 21.81
CA ALA A 353 8.53 8.87 21.59
C ALA A 353 8.69 10.10 20.69
N LEU A 354 7.86 10.28 19.66
CA LEU A 354 7.84 11.47 18.80
C LEU A 354 7.43 12.73 19.57
N VAL A 355 6.45 12.63 20.48
CA VAL A 355 6.07 13.73 21.38
C VAL A 355 7.24 14.09 22.28
N LYS A 356 7.88 13.11 22.91
CA LYS A 356 9.05 13.32 23.80
C LYS A 356 10.24 13.94 23.05
N ALA A 357 10.45 13.51 21.80
CA ALA A 357 11.48 14.04 20.90
C ALA A 357 11.12 15.43 20.32
N ARG A 358 9.93 15.97 20.61
CA ARG A 358 9.41 17.22 20.05
C ARG A 358 9.41 17.24 18.51
N VAL A 359 9.14 16.08 17.90
CA VAL A 359 8.84 15.98 16.46
C VAL A 359 7.40 16.40 16.21
N ILE A 360 6.51 15.98 17.10
CA ILE A 360 5.10 16.32 17.11
C ILE A 360 4.73 16.95 18.45
N ASP A 361 3.71 17.81 18.47
CA ASP A 361 3.12 18.30 19.72
C ASP A 361 2.15 17.28 20.35
N ARG A 362 1.58 17.60 21.52
CA ARG A 362 0.60 16.74 22.20
C ARG A 362 -0.72 16.58 21.43
N ARG A 363 -1.01 17.46 20.46
CA ARG A 363 -2.17 17.37 19.57
C ARG A 363 -1.85 16.57 18.30
N GLY A 364 -0.60 16.14 18.12
CA GLY A 364 -0.13 15.38 16.97
C GLY A 364 0.36 16.23 15.80
N ASN A 365 0.41 17.55 15.92
CA ASN A 365 0.90 18.39 14.82
C ASN A 365 2.41 18.20 14.67
N VAL A 366 2.85 17.89 13.45
CA VAL A 366 4.28 17.85 13.11
C VAL A 366 4.84 19.27 13.21
N LEU A 367 5.92 19.43 13.99
CA LEU A 367 6.44 20.75 14.37
C LEU A 367 7.39 21.36 13.34
N TYR A 368 7.99 20.55 12.48
CA TYR A 368 8.93 20.96 11.44
C TYR A 368 9.03 19.89 10.34
N ASP A 369 9.61 20.25 9.19
CA ASP A 369 9.91 19.26 8.14
C ASP A 369 10.96 18.26 8.63
N VAL A 370 10.54 17.01 8.87
CA VAL A 370 11.37 15.95 9.45
C VAL A 370 12.54 15.52 8.56
N ARG A 371 12.59 15.94 7.30
CA ARG A 371 13.72 15.74 6.39
C ARG A 371 14.86 16.71 6.67
N THR A 372 14.53 17.93 7.11
CA THR A 372 15.52 19.00 7.36
C THR A 372 16.26 18.83 8.68
N ASN A 373 15.63 18.20 9.66
CA ASN A 373 16.23 17.91 10.96
C ASN A 373 16.13 16.41 11.25
N ARG A 374 17.26 15.71 11.20
CA ARG A 374 17.33 14.25 11.38
C ARG A 374 17.65 13.80 12.81
N LYS A 375 17.81 14.74 13.76
CA LYS A 375 18.18 14.41 15.15
C LYS A 375 17.16 13.50 15.84
N TRP A 376 15.89 13.61 15.44
CA TRP A 376 14.82 12.77 15.97
C TRP A 376 15.00 11.29 15.68
N VAL A 377 15.69 10.91 14.59
CA VAL A 377 15.90 9.50 14.25
C VAL A 377 16.64 8.78 15.38
N ASN A 378 17.76 9.35 15.82
CA ASN A 378 18.54 8.78 16.91
C ASN A 378 17.79 8.80 18.25
N GLN A 379 16.97 9.82 18.50
CA GLN A 379 16.13 9.89 19.70
C GLN A 379 15.05 8.81 19.68
N LEU A 380 14.44 8.56 18.51
CA LEU A 380 13.41 7.56 18.33
C LEU A 380 13.98 6.15 18.47
N LEU A 381 15.14 5.85 17.87
CA LEU A 381 15.84 4.56 18.06
C LEU A 381 16.16 4.27 19.53
N LYS A 382 16.59 5.29 20.29
CA LYS A 382 16.85 5.15 21.73
C LYS A 382 15.56 4.91 22.54
N ALA A 383 14.48 5.58 22.17
CA ALA A 383 13.21 5.49 22.88
C ALA A 383 12.39 4.24 22.51
N VAL A 384 12.61 3.68 21.32
CA VAL A 384 11.87 2.55 20.77
C VAL A 384 12.88 1.51 20.23
N PRO A 385 13.51 0.70 21.11
CA PRO A 385 14.69 -0.11 20.75
C PRO A 385 14.43 -1.24 19.75
N TRP A 386 13.17 -1.60 19.51
CA TRP A 386 12.80 -2.58 18.49
C TRP A 386 12.84 -2.00 17.06
N LEU A 387 12.87 -0.67 16.90
CA LEU A 387 13.22 -0.04 15.63
C LEU A 387 14.71 -0.25 15.35
N LYS A 388 15.06 -0.62 14.12
CA LYS A 388 16.45 -0.86 13.72
C LYS A 388 16.74 -0.20 12.40
N GLN A 389 17.89 0.46 12.29
CA GLN A 389 18.30 1.20 11.08
C GLN A 389 18.20 0.36 9.80
N ASN A 390 18.48 -0.94 9.87
CA ASN A 390 18.55 -1.83 8.71
C ASN A 390 17.39 -2.84 8.64
N ASP A 391 16.32 -2.67 9.43
CA ASP A 391 15.17 -3.57 9.34
C ASP A 391 14.35 -3.29 8.06
N PRO A 392 13.92 -4.31 7.30
CA PRO A 392 13.17 -4.11 6.07
C PRO A 392 11.84 -3.37 6.24
N PHE A 393 11.25 -3.34 7.44
CA PHE A 393 9.95 -2.75 7.71
C PHE A 393 9.98 -1.69 8.81
N TYR A 394 10.81 -1.90 9.83
CA TYR A 394 10.89 -1.10 11.06
C TYR A 394 12.12 -0.19 11.09
N ASN A 395 12.58 0.25 9.93
CA ASN A 395 13.69 1.20 9.81
C ASN A 395 13.24 2.66 9.87
N LEU A 396 14.25 3.54 9.98
CA LEU A 396 14.14 4.99 9.93
C LEU A 396 15.04 5.58 8.83
N VAL A 397 15.22 4.83 7.74
CA VAL A 397 15.94 5.30 6.55
C VAL A 397 15.03 6.22 5.77
N SER A 398 15.51 7.44 5.51
CA SER A 398 14.82 8.41 4.64
C SER A 398 14.44 7.78 3.31
N ASP A 399 13.19 8.00 2.90
CA ASP A 399 12.60 7.55 1.62
C ASP A 399 12.39 6.02 1.49
N GLU A 400 12.66 5.26 2.57
CA GLU A 400 12.44 3.80 2.64
C GLU A 400 11.70 3.38 3.93
N SER A 401 11.51 4.31 4.86
CA SER A 401 10.83 4.11 6.13
C SER A 401 9.37 4.56 6.06
N GLN A 402 8.50 3.67 6.53
CA GLN A 402 7.08 3.94 6.68
C GLN A 402 6.83 5.09 7.67
N ILE A 403 7.64 5.18 8.74
CA ILE A 403 7.50 6.26 9.72
C ILE A 403 7.90 7.60 9.10
N TRP A 404 8.99 7.64 8.32
CA TRP A 404 9.39 8.86 7.61
C TRP A 404 8.32 9.34 6.63
N GLN A 405 7.86 8.46 5.75
CA GLN A 405 6.84 8.79 4.74
C GLN A 405 5.59 9.36 5.41
N GLU A 406 5.11 8.72 6.48
CA GLU A 406 3.88 9.12 7.14
C GLU A 406 4.00 10.44 7.91
N LEU A 407 5.20 10.77 8.41
CA LEU A 407 5.47 12.06 9.02
C LEU A 407 5.58 13.17 7.97
N ASN A 408 6.21 12.90 6.83
CA ASN A 408 6.27 13.83 5.71
C ASN A 408 4.86 14.12 5.15
N LEU A 409 4.04 13.07 5.02
CA LEU A 409 2.65 13.20 4.59
C LEU A 409 1.84 14.05 5.58
N ALA A 410 2.00 13.79 6.88
CA ALA A 410 1.33 14.57 7.93
C ALA A 410 1.78 16.05 7.95
N TRP A 411 3.05 16.31 7.61
CA TRP A 411 3.57 17.66 7.42
C TRP A 411 2.95 18.37 6.21
N ALA A 412 2.56 17.61 5.16
CA ALA A 412 1.98 18.10 3.91
C ALA A 412 2.91 19.03 3.12
N TRP A 413 4.10 18.52 2.79
CA TRP A 413 5.02 19.14 1.83
C TRP A 413 5.69 18.07 0.96
N HIS A 414 5.48 18.15 -0.35
CA HIS A 414 6.18 17.36 -1.37
C HIS A 414 6.33 15.86 -1.04
N GLU A 415 5.23 15.17 -0.77
CA GLU A 415 5.21 13.74 -0.41
C GLU A 415 4.13 12.99 -1.20
N ILE A 416 4.30 11.68 -1.41
CA ILE A 416 3.28 10.84 -2.04
C ILE A 416 1.99 10.79 -1.19
N VAL A 417 0.82 10.74 -1.83
CA VAL A 417 -0.47 10.68 -1.09
C VAL A 417 -1.53 9.86 -1.82
N SER A 418 -1.96 8.78 -1.18
CA SER A 418 -2.84 7.79 -1.79
C SER A 418 -4.33 8.00 -1.52
N ASP A 419 -4.72 8.92 -0.64
CA ASP A 419 -6.10 8.98 -0.14
C ASP A 419 -7.15 9.29 -1.22
N TYR A 420 -6.72 9.83 -2.36
CA TYR A 420 -7.60 10.38 -3.38
C TYR A 420 -7.66 9.51 -4.65
N VAL A 421 -6.89 8.42 -4.73
CA VAL A 421 -6.76 7.61 -5.94
C VAL A 421 -8.11 7.11 -6.44
N ARG A 422 -8.97 6.59 -5.55
CA ARG A 422 -10.33 6.13 -5.92
C ARG A 422 -11.18 7.26 -6.51
N ALA A 423 -11.15 8.44 -5.90
CA ALA A 423 -11.90 9.60 -6.38
C ALA A 423 -11.37 10.08 -7.73
N THR A 424 -10.05 10.13 -7.89
CA THR A 424 -9.38 10.52 -9.13
C THR A 424 -9.68 9.56 -10.27
N LEU A 425 -9.66 8.25 -10.03
CA LEU A 425 -10.04 7.26 -11.06
C LEU A 425 -11.51 7.42 -11.47
N ALA A 426 -12.42 7.62 -10.50
CA ALA A 426 -13.83 7.87 -10.79
C ALA A 426 -14.04 9.16 -11.60
N TRP A 427 -13.22 10.18 -11.35
CA TRP A 427 -13.22 11.42 -12.13
C TRP A 427 -12.68 11.21 -13.53
N LEU A 428 -11.53 10.54 -13.70
CA LEU A 428 -10.91 10.25 -15.00
C LEU A 428 -11.78 9.37 -15.91
N GLU A 429 -12.64 8.53 -15.33
CA GLU A 429 -13.64 7.77 -16.09
C GLU A 429 -14.71 8.68 -16.73
N ASN A 430 -15.00 9.85 -16.14
CA ASN A 430 -16.02 10.79 -16.61
C ASN A 430 -15.66 12.27 -16.31
N PRO A 431 -14.57 12.81 -16.87
CA PRO A 431 -13.93 14.04 -16.39
C PRO A 431 -14.69 15.33 -16.71
N ARG A 432 -15.62 15.28 -17.67
CA ARG A 432 -16.48 16.43 -18.03
C ARG A 432 -17.81 16.46 -17.26
N ARG A 433 -18.15 15.37 -16.58
CA ARG A 433 -19.47 15.17 -15.94
C ARG A 433 -19.38 14.98 -14.43
N SER A 434 -18.16 14.98 -13.89
CA SER A 434 -17.89 14.70 -12.49
C SER A 434 -17.14 15.87 -11.88
N ASN A 435 -17.32 16.06 -10.57
CA ASN A 435 -16.57 17.05 -9.79
C ASN A 435 -15.60 16.30 -8.86
N LEU A 436 -14.29 16.49 -9.01
CA LEU A 436 -13.29 15.74 -8.26
C LEU A 436 -13.44 15.97 -6.75
N ASN A 437 -13.70 17.21 -6.32
CA ASN A 437 -13.88 17.54 -4.90
C ASN A 437 -15.10 16.84 -4.28
N ALA A 438 -16.20 16.69 -5.02
CA ALA A 438 -17.36 15.92 -4.56
C ALA A 438 -17.03 14.43 -4.44
N LEU A 439 -16.29 13.88 -5.39
CA LEU A 439 -15.84 12.49 -5.35
C LEU A 439 -14.86 12.22 -4.21
N VAL A 440 -13.96 13.17 -3.91
CA VAL A 440 -13.04 13.11 -2.76
C VAL A 440 -13.81 13.02 -1.45
N ARG A 441 -14.86 13.84 -1.28
CA ARG A 441 -15.74 13.75 -0.09
C ARG A 441 -16.44 12.40 -0.01
N LYS A 442 -16.94 11.90 -1.14
CA LYS A 442 -17.66 10.62 -1.24
C LYS A 442 -16.78 9.40 -0.94
N TYR A 443 -15.54 9.39 -1.43
CA TYR A 443 -14.65 8.23 -1.38
C TYR A 443 -13.52 8.35 -0.37
N ASN A 444 -13.72 9.17 0.67
CA ASN A 444 -12.71 9.49 1.66
C ASN A 444 -12.19 8.24 2.41
N VAL A 445 -10.88 7.97 2.26
CA VAL A 445 -10.14 6.92 2.99
C VAL A 445 -9.01 7.50 3.85
N ARG A 446 -8.98 8.83 4.00
CA ARG A 446 -7.89 9.61 4.61
C ARG A 446 -7.43 9.10 5.97
N ASP A 447 -8.33 8.56 6.78
CA ASP A 447 -8.02 8.17 8.16
C ASP A 447 -7.63 6.69 8.31
N ASN A 448 -7.73 5.87 7.24
CA ASN A 448 -7.47 4.44 7.38
C ASN A 448 -7.21 3.76 6.02
N ILE A 449 -6.03 3.96 5.43
CA ILE A 449 -5.64 3.25 4.20
C ILE A 449 -5.20 1.80 4.47
N ALA A 450 -4.84 1.44 5.71
CA ALA A 450 -4.49 0.07 6.09
C ALA A 450 -5.64 -0.91 5.90
N CYS A 451 -6.90 -0.43 6.00
CA CYS A 451 -8.09 -1.23 5.73
C CYS A 451 -8.20 -1.72 4.28
N LEU A 452 -7.51 -1.06 3.34
CA LEU A 452 -7.75 -1.23 1.92
C LEU A 452 -7.32 -2.61 1.48
N THR A 453 -8.06 -3.16 0.52
CA THR A 453 -7.76 -4.43 -0.12
C THR A 453 -7.81 -4.26 -1.62
N GLU A 454 -7.17 -5.17 -2.36
CA GLU A 454 -7.25 -5.17 -3.82
C GLU A 454 -8.58 -5.70 -4.36
N LYS A 455 -9.47 -6.20 -3.49
CA LYS A 455 -10.70 -6.90 -3.88
C LYS A 455 -11.93 -6.01 -3.86
N ARG A 456 -11.91 -5.00 -3.00
CA ARG A 456 -13.06 -4.14 -2.71
C ARG A 456 -12.59 -2.72 -2.59
N GLU A 457 -13.33 -1.82 -3.22
CA GLU A 457 -13.11 -0.40 -3.07
C GLU A 457 -13.48 0.08 -1.66
N GLY A 458 -12.55 0.80 -1.01
CA GLY A 458 -12.75 1.39 0.33
C GLY A 458 -12.66 0.39 1.49
N CYS A 459 -12.94 0.88 2.70
CA CYS A 459 -12.99 0.10 3.93
C CYS A 459 -14.35 -0.58 4.15
N ARG A 460 -14.41 -1.67 4.92
CA ARG A 460 -15.68 -2.17 5.48
C ARG A 460 -16.20 -1.18 6.54
N GLY A 461 -17.51 -0.89 6.54
CA GLY A 461 -18.17 -0.09 7.57
C GLY A 461 -18.19 1.43 7.37
N ARG A 462 -17.69 1.94 6.23
CA ARG A 462 -17.93 3.33 5.78
C ARG A 462 -18.38 3.25 4.32
N GLY A 463 -19.70 3.27 4.11
CA GLY A 463 -20.36 3.25 2.81
C GLY A 463 -20.61 4.65 2.29
#